data_AF-A0A183HH80-F1
#
_entry.id   AF-A0A183HH80-F1
#
_cell.length_a   1.000
_cell.length_b   1.000
_cell.length_c   1.000
_cell.angle_alpha   90.00
_cell.angle_beta   90.00
_cell.angle_gamma   90.00
#
_symmetry.space_group_name_H-M   'P 1'
#
loop_
_entity.id
_entity.type
_entity.pdbx_description
1 polymer ?
#
loop_
_entity_poly.entity_id
_entity_poly.type
_entity_poly.pdbx_seq_one_letter_code
_entity_poly.pdbx_strand_id
1 'polypeptide(L)'
;MEANAQPESAIGPILDRHFTHQIMERIVDWAIAVPHFLAPTCQVNLIHLYEIIVGESHTQNHCLLVHKPMLLPLMKLLDWCRKSAEKRNFTPSNTDKHFVLLLNQICTKLAEDATLLHFFFDFDCDGDERFLVFNLLIPYLYDSGEVGQLARDALLLILSVSRRLKHIAAFIAIKVCESFSTHY
;
A
#
# COMPACT_ATOMS: atom_id res chain seq x y z
N MET A 1 3.02 -7.36 -46.67
CA MET A 1 3.64 -8.14 -45.58
C MET A 1 3.70 -7.23 -44.38
N GLU A 2 2.73 -7.40 -43.48
CA GLU A 2 2.68 -6.74 -42.18
C GLU A 2 3.86 -7.22 -41.33
N ALA A 3 4.68 -6.30 -40.85
CA ALA A 3 5.58 -6.54 -39.73
C ALA A 3 4.98 -5.81 -38.52
N ASN A 4 4.25 -6.60 -37.75
CA ASN A 4 3.64 -6.28 -36.48
C ASN A 4 4.74 -5.94 -35.46
N ALA A 5 5.02 -4.66 -35.22
CA ALA A 5 5.85 -4.22 -34.10
C ALA A 5 4.92 -3.75 -32.98
N GLN A 6 4.67 -4.63 -32.02
CA GLN A 6 4.02 -4.29 -30.76
C GLN A 6 4.73 -3.10 -30.09
N PRO A 7 4.01 -2.20 -29.40
CA PRO A 7 4.64 -1.18 -28.57
C PRO A 7 5.29 -1.88 -27.37
N GLU A 8 6.61 -2.10 -27.43
CA GLU A 8 7.39 -2.41 -26.23
C GLU A 8 7.15 -1.29 -25.22
N SER A 9 6.62 -1.63 -24.04
CA SER A 9 6.42 -0.67 -22.96
C SER A 9 7.79 -0.14 -22.52
N ALA A 10 8.23 0.97 -23.12
CA ALA A 10 9.57 1.50 -22.92
C ALA A 10 9.69 2.14 -21.54
N ILE A 11 9.96 1.31 -20.53
CA ILE A 11 10.53 1.75 -19.25
C ILE A 11 11.77 2.59 -19.60
N GLY A 12 11.73 3.88 -19.31
CA GLY A 12 12.82 4.79 -19.65
C GLY A 12 14.15 4.33 -19.00
N PRO A 13 15.31 4.64 -19.60
CA PRO A 13 16.61 4.12 -19.15
C PRO A 13 16.96 4.49 -17.70
N ILE A 14 16.40 5.59 -17.19
CA ILE A 14 16.54 6.01 -15.78
C ILE A 14 15.78 5.05 -14.87
N LEU A 15 14.54 4.70 -15.23
CA LEU A 15 13.68 3.82 -14.45
C LEU A 15 14.20 2.38 -14.50
N ASP A 16 14.71 1.95 -15.65
CA ASP A 16 15.35 0.63 -15.83
C ASP A 16 16.59 0.50 -14.93
N ARG A 17 17.47 1.51 -14.93
CA ARG A 17 18.64 1.54 -14.04
C ARG A 17 18.23 1.62 -12.56
N HIS A 18 17.18 2.35 -12.24
CA HIS A 18 16.62 2.43 -10.89
C HIS A 18 16.13 1.05 -10.40
N PHE A 19 15.40 0.31 -11.25
CA PHE A 19 14.94 -1.04 -10.96
C PHE A 19 16.11 -2.03 -10.84
N THR A 20 17.06 -1.98 -11.77
CA THR A 20 18.25 -2.84 -11.77
C THR A 20 19.07 -2.68 -10.48
N HIS A 21 19.20 -1.46 -9.96
CA HIS A 21 19.93 -1.21 -8.73
C HIS A 21 19.08 -1.28 -7.45
N GLN A 22 17.79 -1.61 -7.57
CA GLN A 22 16.84 -1.70 -6.45
C GLN A 22 16.95 -0.51 -5.50
N ILE A 23 17.02 0.70 -6.09
CA ILE A 23 17.35 1.92 -5.35
C ILE A 23 16.36 2.17 -4.21
N MET A 24 15.05 1.99 -4.46
CA MET A 24 14.02 2.14 -3.43
C MET A 24 14.20 1.15 -2.27
N GLU A 25 14.56 -0.10 -2.55
CA GLU A 25 14.82 -1.08 -1.49
C GLU A 25 15.96 -0.64 -0.59
N ARG A 26 17.06 -0.18 -1.18
CA ARG A 26 18.22 0.31 -0.43
C ARG A 26 17.91 1.55 0.39
N ILE A 27 17.07 2.45 -0.13
CA ILE A 27 16.63 3.64 0.60
C ILE A 27 15.78 3.24 1.81
N VAL A 28 14.83 2.31 1.64
CA VAL A 28 13.98 1.82 2.74
C VAL A 28 14.82 1.08 3.78
N ASP A 29 15.72 0.18 3.37
CA ASP A 29 16.61 -0.55 4.28
C ASP A 29 17.53 0.43 5.05
N TRP A 30 18.05 1.46 4.38
CA TRP A 30 18.82 2.51 5.03
C TRP A 30 17.99 3.27 6.06
N ALA A 31 16.76 3.68 5.71
CA ALA A 31 15.88 4.41 6.61
C ALA A 31 15.47 3.60 7.85
N ILE A 32 15.33 2.27 7.72
CA ILE A 32 15.05 1.37 8.84
C ILE A 32 16.28 1.23 9.75
N ALA A 33 17.50 1.25 9.18
CA ALA A 33 18.75 1.12 9.93
C ALA A 33 19.21 2.41 10.64
N VAL A 34 18.63 3.56 10.28
CA VAL A 34 18.94 4.87 10.86
C VAL A 34 18.52 4.93 12.35
N PRO A 35 19.20 5.75 13.19
CA PRO A 35 18.84 5.90 14.59
C PRO A 35 17.37 6.24 14.85
N HIS A 36 16.81 5.69 15.94
CA HIS A 36 15.40 5.80 16.31
C HIS A 36 14.81 7.22 16.36
N PHE A 37 15.63 8.24 16.63
CA PHE A 37 15.16 9.63 16.67
C PHE A 37 14.91 10.23 15.28
N LEU A 38 15.58 9.71 14.23
CA LEU A 38 15.41 10.13 12.83
C LEU A 38 14.38 9.26 12.09
N ALA A 39 14.13 8.04 12.58
CA ALA A 39 13.15 7.11 12.04
C ALA A 39 11.79 7.74 11.70
N PRO A 40 11.10 8.52 12.58
CA PRO A 40 9.81 9.11 12.25
C PRO A 40 9.89 10.13 11.10
N THR A 41 10.97 10.90 11.00
CA THR A 41 11.18 11.85 9.90
C THR A 41 11.41 11.11 8.59
N CYS A 42 12.24 10.07 8.60
CA CYS A 42 12.43 9.20 7.43
C CYS A 42 11.13 8.54 7.00
N GLN A 43 10.32 8.07 7.96
CA GLN A 43 9.03 7.43 7.70
C GLN A 43 8.06 8.37 6.98
N VAL A 44 7.86 9.59 7.50
CA VAL A 44 6.98 10.58 6.84
C VAL A 44 7.45 10.88 5.43
N ASN A 45 8.75 11.11 5.23
CA ASN A 45 9.30 11.45 3.91
C ASN A 45 9.13 10.30 2.91
N LEU A 46 9.32 9.05 3.33
CA LEU A 46 9.13 7.88 2.46
C LEU A 46 7.66 7.67 2.12
N ILE A 47 6.75 7.84 3.09
CA ILE A 47 5.30 7.79 2.83
C ILE A 47 4.93 8.86 1.81
N HIS A 48 5.39 10.09 2.00
CA HIS A 48 5.06 11.20 1.10
C HIS A 48 5.63 11.01 -0.31
N LEU A 49 6.84 10.44 -0.43
CA LEU A 49 7.41 10.09 -1.72
C LEU A 49 6.54 9.04 -2.44
N TYR A 50 6.07 8.01 -1.73
CA TYR A 50 5.13 7.05 -2.29
C TYR A 50 3.78 7.67 -2.62
N GLU A 51 3.28 8.60 -1.80
CA GLU A 51 2.04 9.34 -2.06
C GLU A 51 2.11 10.10 -3.39
N ILE A 52 3.25 10.73 -3.69
CA ILE A 52 3.47 11.41 -4.97
C ILE A 52 3.54 10.39 -6.13
N ILE A 53 4.29 9.29 -5.96
CA ILE A 53 4.43 8.25 -7.00
C ILE A 53 3.07 7.63 -7.36
N VAL A 54 2.26 7.34 -6.35
CA VAL A 54 0.94 6.71 -6.53
C VAL A 54 -0.09 7.75 -6.98
N GLY A 55 -0.05 8.97 -6.43
CA GLY A 55 -0.95 10.07 -6.78
C GLY A 55 -0.79 10.57 -8.22
N GLU A 56 0.43 10.71 -8.71
CA GLU A 56 0.70 11.19 -10.09
C GLU A 56 0.45 10.12 -11.17
N SER A 57 0.23 8.86 -10.78
CA SER A 57 0.04 7.73 -11.70
C SER A 57 -1.28 7.78 -12.51
N HIS A 58 -2.12 8.80 -12.31
CA HIS A 58 -3.31 9.03 -13.15
C HIS A 58 -2.99 9.53 -14.57
N THR A 59 -1.77 10.01 -14.83
CA THR A 59 -1.43 10.67 -16.11
C THR A 59 -0.69 9.80 -17.13
N GLN A 60 -0.19 8.63 -16.74
CA GLN A 60 0.61 7.77 -17.62
C GLN A 60 0.22 6.31 -17.41
N ASN A 61 -0.02 5.62 -18.53
CA ASN A 61 -0.57 4.27 -18.71
C ASN A 61 0.26 3.11 -18.08
N HIS A 62 1.03 3.36 -17.02
CA HIS A 62 1.97 2.41 -16.43
C HIS A 62 2.03 2.57 -14.91
N CYS A 63 1.24 1.79 -14.18
CA CYS A 63 1.30 1.78 -12.73
C CYS A 63 2.66 1.20 -12.29
N LEU A 64 3.53 2.04 -11.71
CA LEU A 64 4.86 1.63 -11.27
C LEU A 64 4.82 0.57 -10.16
N LEU A 65 3.70 0.48 -9.43
CA LEU A 65 3.47 -0.53 -8.39
C LEU A 65 3.35 -1.96 -8.93
N VAL A 66 3.13 -2.15 -10.24
CA VAL A 66 3.14 -3.48 -10.86
C VAL A 66 4.54 -4.10 -10.81
N HIS A 67 5.58 -3.27 -10.73
CA HIS A 67 6.97 -3.74 -10.69
C HIS A 67 7.36 -4.11 -9.26
N LYS A 68 7.78 -5.38 -9.08
CA LYS A 68 8.40 -5.88 -7.83
C LYS A 68 9.40 -4.91 -7.17
N PRO A 69 10.35 -4.26 -7.88
CA PRO A 69 11.29 -3.33 -7.25
C PRO A 69 10.67 -2.07 -6.63
N MET A 70 9.41 -1.75 -6.94
CA MET A 70 8.64 -0.67 -6.28
C MET A 70 7.67 -1.22 -5.24
N LEU A 71 7.10 -2.40 -5.50
CA LEU A 71 6.14 -3.06 -4.63
C LEU A 71 6.79 -3.58 -3.33
N LEU A 72 7.91 -4.29 -3.42
CA LEU A 72 8.56 -4.89 -2.24
C LEU A 72 9.00 -3.84 -1.21
N PRO A 73 9.64 -2.71 -1.59
CA PRO A 73 10.03 -1.69 -0.62
C PRO A 73 8.82 -0.97 -0.04
N LEU A 74 7.73 -0.84 -0.81
CA LEU A 74 6.46 -0.31 -0.29
C LEU A 74 5.90 -1.23 0.79
N MET A 75 5.88 -2.55 0.57
CA MET A 75 5.40 -3.51 1.57
C MET A 75 6.24 -3.48 2.85
N LYS A 76 7.57 -3.43 2.72
CA LYS A 76 8.49 -3.22 3.86
C LYS A 76 8.19 -1.92 4.60
N LEU A 77 7.93 -0.82 3.87
CA LEU A 77 7.58 0.47 4.45
C LEU A 77 6.26 0.39 5.24
N LEU A 78 5.22 -0.23 4.66
CA LEU A 78 3.91 -0.40 5.30
C LEU A 78 4.01 -1.22 6.60
N ASP A 79 4.78 -2.32 6.59
CA ASP A 79 5.03 -3.11 7.81
C ASP A 79 5.82 -2.31 8.88
N TRP A 80 6.80 -1.52 8.46
CA TRP A 80 7.52 -0.63 9.38
C TRP A 80 6.62 0.46 9.97
N CYS A 81 5.70 1.02 9.19
CA CYS A 81 4.66 1.95 9.65
C CYS A 81 3.73 1.30 10.66
N ARG A 82 3.29 0.06 10.42
CA ARG A 82 2.50 -0.72 11.37
C ARG A 82 3.18 -0.85 12.73
N LYS A 83 4.40 -1.38 12.74
CA LYS A 83 5.20 -1.58 13.95
C LYS A 83 5.45 -0.27 14.70
N SER A 84 5.63 0.83 13.96
CA SER A 84 5.76 2.18 14.52
C SER A 84 4.45 2.68 15.16
N ALA A 85 3.30 2.45 14.51
CA ALA A 85 1.99 2.81 15.04
C ALA A 85 1.60 1.99 16.28
N GLU A 86 1.87 0.68 16.27
CA GLU A 86 1.66 -0.22 17.42
C GLU A 86 2.47 0.23 18.64
N LYS A 87 3.75 0.57 18.46
CA LYS A 87 4.60 1.11 19.54
C LYS A 87 4.06 2.42 20.13
N ARG A 88 3.34 3.21 19.34
CA ARG A 88 2.69 4.46 19.77
C ARG A 88 1.29 4.23 20.36
N ASN A 89 0.83 2.98 20.51
CA ASN A 89 -0.56 2.65 20.85
C ASN A 89 -1.57 3.38 19.94
N PHE A 90 -1.26 3.54 18.65
CA PHE A 90 -2.09 4.26 17.67
C PHE A 90 -2.43 5.70 18.07
N THR A 91 -1.57 6.36 18.85
CA THR A 91 -1.73 7.78 19.18
C THR A 91 -1.67 8.63 17.91
N PRO A 92 -2.65 9.52 17.64
CA PRO A 92 -2.72 10.29 16.41
C PRO A 92 -1.46 11.14 16.20
N SER A 93 -0.84 10.99 15.02
CA SER A 93 0.28 11.80 14.55
C SER A 93 -0.02 12.36 13.17
N ASN A 94 0.65 13.45 12.81
CA ASN A 94 0.59 13.99 11.46
C ASN A 94 1.04 12.97 10.38
N THR A 95 1.88 12.00 10.76
CA THR A 95 2.29 10.86 9.92
C THR A 95 1.10 9.96 9.54
N ASP A 96 0.13 9.80 10.42
CA ASP A 96 -1.00 8.89 10.22
C ASP A 96 -1.92 9.39 9.10
N LYS A 97 -2.05 10.71 8.93
CA LYS A 97 -2.80 11.32 7.81
C LYS A 97 -2.19 10.93 6.46
N HIS A 98 -0.89 11.13 6.28
CA HIS A 98 -0.19 10.76 5.05
C HIS A 98 -0.21 9.24 4.82
N PHE A 99 -0.08 8.46 5.89
CA PHE A 99 -0.13 7.01 5.81
C PHE A 99 -1.48 6.51 5.31
N VAL A 100 -2.59 6.97 5.92
CA VAL A 100 -3.94 6.57 5.50
C VAL A 100 -4.29 7.08 4.11
N LEU A 101 -3.81 8.28 3.73
CA LEU A 101 -3.97 8.79 2.37
C LEU A 101 -3.26 7.90 1.34
N LEU A 102 -2.02 7.49 1.62
CA LEU A 102 -1.29 6.54 0.77
C LEU A 102 -2.04 5.19 0.66
N LEU A 103 -2.56 4.67 1.77
CA LEU A 103 -3.38 3.45 1.74
C LEU A 103 -4.62 3.64 0.86
N ASN A 104 -5.32 4.78 0.96
CA ASN A 104 -6.48 5.08 0.14
C ASN A 104 -6.12 5.16 -1.36
N GLN A 105 -5.01 5.81 -1.72
CA GLN A 105 -4.51 5.86 -3.09
C GLN A 105 -4.16 4.46 -3.63
N ILE A 106 -3.50 3.62 -2.82
CA ILE A 106 -3.23 2.22 -3.17
C ILE A 106 -4.57 1.49 -3.40
N CYS A 107 -5.55 1.63 -2.51
CA CYS A 107 -6.87 1.02 -2.65
C CYS A 107 -7.57 1.45 -3.95
N THR A 108 -7.44 2.71 -4.33
CA THR A 108 -7.95 3.24 -5.60
C THR A 108 -7.28 2.56 -6.78
N LYS A 109 -5.95 2.38 -6.76
CA LYS A 109 -5.22 1.67 -7.82
C LYS A 109 -5.58 0.18 -7.87
N LEU A 110 -5.78 -0.46 -6.73
CA LEU A 110 -6.28 -1.84 -6.65
C LEU A 110 -7.70 -1.96 -7.21
N ALA A 111 -8.51 -0.90 -7.13
CA ALA A 111 -9.83 -0.86 -7.69
C ALA A 111 -9.83 -0.71 -9.23
N GLU A 112 -8.84 0.02 -9.75
CA GLU A 112 -8.62 0.23 -11.19
C GLU A 112 -8.03 -1.02 -11.85
N ASP A 113 -7.11 -1.75 -11.18
CA ASP A 113 -6.37 -2.88 -11.74
C ASP A 113 -6.46 -4.15 -10.86
N ALA A 114 -7.15 -5.18 -11.38
CA ALA A 114 -7.33 -6.46 -10.70
C ALA A 114 -6.02 -7.25 -10.54
N THR A 115 -5.00 -7.02 -11.37
CA THR A 115 -3.72 -7.73 -11.29
C THR A 115 -2.90 -7.28 -10.09
N LEU A 116 -2.86 -5.97 -9.81
CA LEU A 116 -2.25 -5.41 -8.60
C LEU A 116 -2.89 -5.99 -7.36
N LEU A 117 -4.21 -6.15 -7.40
CA LEU A 117 -4.97 -6.70 -6.31
C LEU A 117 -4.53 -8.15 -6.03
N HIS A 118 -4.37 -9.01 -7.05
CA HIS A 118 -3.75 -10.33 -6.83
C HIS A 118 -2.37 -10.25 -6.17
N PHE A 119 -1.48 -9.35 -6.61
CA PHE A 119 -0.15 -9.21 -6.00
C PHE A 119 -0.20 -8.79 -4.54
N PHE A 120 -1.06 -7.83 -4.17
CA PHE A 120 -1.20 -7.39 -2.77
C PHE A 120 -1.92 -8.41 -1.88
N PHE A 121 -2.75 -9.30 -2.45
CA PHE A 121 -3.43 -10.37 -1.72
C PHE A 121 -2.57 -11.62 -1.55
N ASP A 122 -1.79 -11.99 -2.56
CA ASP A 122 -0.91 -13.16 -2.53
C ASP A 122 0.46 -12.86 -1.87
N PHE A 123 0.72 -11.60 -1.49
CA PHE A 123 1.95 -11.23 -0.79
C PHE A 123 1.89 -11.70 0.67
N ASP A 124 2.38 -12.91 0.89
CA ASP A 124 2.43 -13.57 2.19
C ASP A 124 3.63 -13.05 2.99
N CYS A 125 3.41 -12.03 3.82
CA CYS A 125 4.33 -11.74 4.93
C CYS A 125 4.00 -12.73 6.07
N ASP A 126 4.66 -13.88 6.05
CA ASP A 126 4.75 -14.80 7.19
C ASP A 126 3.43 -15.48 7.61
N GLY A 127 2.60 -15.88 6.65
CA GLY A 127 1.74 -17.06 6.76
C GLY A 127 0.34 -16.90 7.38
N ASP A 128 -0.10 -15.70 7.76
CA ASP A 128 -1.45 -15.54 8.35
C ASP A 128 -2.20 -14.24 8.00
N GLU A 129 -1.56 -13.26 7.35
CA GLU A 129 -2.18 -11.95 7.09
C GLU A 129 -2.51 -11.73 5.61
N ARG A 130 -3.52 -12.46 5.14
CA ARG A 130 -3.96 -12.48 3.73
C ARG A 130 -4.55 -11.18 3.16
N PHE A 131 -4.34 -10.02 3.80
CA PHE A 131 -4.50 -8.70 3.17
C PHE A 131 -3.92 -7.55 4.02
N LEU A 132 -2.62 -7.24 3.86
CA LEU A 132 -1.89 -6.25 4.66
C LEU A 132 -2.60 -4.88 4.71
N VAL A 133 -3.03 -4.35 3.57
CA VAL A 133 -3.66 -3.02 3.48
C VAL A 133 -4.92 -2.93 4.35
N PHE A 134 -5.74 -3.98 4.39
CA PHE A 134 -6.95 -4.00 5.22
C PHE A 134 -6.63 -4.06 6.71
N ASN A 135 -5.69 -4.93 7.12
CA ASN A 135 -5.27 -5.00 8.52
C ASN A 135 -4.74 -3.65 9.01
N LEU A 136 -4.04 -2.90 8.15
CA LEU A 136 -3.53 -1.56 8.47
C LEU A 136 -4.63 -0.51 8.61
N LEU A 137 -5.77 -0.68 7.92
CA LEU A 137 -6.88 0.27 7.99
C LEU A 137 -7.73 0.10 9.26
N ILE A 138 -7.86 -1.13 9.80
CA ILE A 138 -8.73 -1.45 10.95
C ILE A 138 -8.55 -0.49 12.13
N PRO A 139 -7.31 -0.20 12.62
CA PRO A 139 -7.10 0.66 13.79
C PRO A 139 -7.57 2.10 13.56
N TYR A 140 -7.58 2.56 12.30
CA TYR A 140 -7.95 3.92 11.93
C TYR A 140 -9.46 4.07 11.65
N LEU A 141 -10.23 2.98 11.49
CA LEU A 141 -11.68 3.05 11.19
C LEU A 141 -12.51 3.70 12.30
N TYR A 142 -12.06 3.56 13.54
CA TYR A 142 -12.75 4.07 14.73
C TYR A 142 -12.44 5.55 15.00
N ASP A 143 -11.47 6.13 14.31
CA ASP A 143 -11.23 7.56 14.41
C ASP A 143 -12.40 8.36 13.81
N SER A 144 -12.82 9.43 14.48
CA SER A 144 -13.91 10.31 14.02
C SER A 144 -13.42 11.47 13.16
N GLY A 145 -12.11 11.65 13.02
CA GLY A 145 -11.50 12.70 12.22
C GLY A 145 -11.45 12.41 10.71
N GLU A 146 -10.79 13.30 9.97
CA GLU A 146 -10.54 13.15 8.52
C GLU A 146 -9.80 11.84 8.20
N VAL A 147 -8.91 11.40 9.10
CA VAL A 147 -8.13 10.16 8.95
C VAL A 147 -9.06 8.95 8.96
N GLY A 148 -9.99 8.88 9.92
CA GLY A 148 -10.99 7.81 9.96
C GLY A 148 -11.95 7.83 8.77
N GLN A 149 -12.33 9.00 8.24
CA GLN A 149 -13.12 9.09 7.01
C GLN A 149 -12.37 8.52 5.81
N LEU A 150 -11.10 8.91 5.60
CA LEU A 150 -10.26 8.37 4.52
C LEU A 150 -10.08 6.85 4.61
N ALA A 151 -9.95 6.33 5.84
CA ALA A 151 -9.83 4.89 6.08
C ALA A 151 -11.13 4.13 5.71
N ARG A 152 -12.29 4.71 6.05
CA ARG A 152 -13.60 4.15 5.68
C ARG A 152 -13.83 4.18 4.18
N ASP A 153 -13.44 5.26 3.51
CA ASP A 153 -13.55 5.36 2.05
C ASP A 153 -12.65 4.32 1.34
N ALA A 154 -11.41 4.16 1.81
CA ALA A 154 -10.49 3.13 1.32
C ALA A 154 -11.06 1.71 1.48
N LEU A 155 -11.67 1.45 2.64
CA LEU A 155 -12.32 0.17 2.93
C LEU A 155 -13.49 -0.08 1.98
N LEU A 156 -14.35 0.92 1.76
CA LEU A 156 -15.48 0.82 0.84
C LEU A 156 -15.03 0.58 -0.60
N LEU A 157 -13.94 1.22 -1.03
CA LEU A 157 -13.33 1.00 -2.34
C LEU A 157 -12.92 -0.47 -2.51
N ILE A 158 -12.11 -1.00 -1.59
CA ILE A 158 -11.71 -2.42 -1.62
C ILE A 158 -12.93 -3.34 -1.61
N LEU A 159 -13.90 -3.10 -0.73
CA LEU A 159 -15.12 -3.90 -0.62
C LEU A 159 -15.90 -3.91 -1.95
N SER A 160 -15.99 -2.77 -2.62
CA SER A 160 -16.68 -2.66 -3.92
C SER A 160 -16.02 -3.54 -5.00
N VAL A 161 -14.69 -3.63 -4.97
CA VAL A 161 -13.88 -4.38 -5.94
C VAL A 161 -13.85 -5.86 -5.59
N SER A 162 -13.88 -6.20 -4.30
CA SER A 162 -13.93 -7.58 -3.80
C SER A 162 -15.09 -8.38 -4.38
N ARG A 163 -16.22 -7.74 -4.69
CA ARG A 163 -17.38 -8.37 -5.34
C ARG A 163 -17.04 -9.04 -6.68
N ARG A 164 -15.98 -8.57 -7.36
CA ARG A 164 -15.50 -9.12 -8.63
C ARG A 164 -14.59 -10.34 -8.43
N LEU A 165 -14.07 -10.55 -7.22
CA LEU A 165 -13.12 -11.60 -6.88
C LEU A 165 -13.63 -12.39 -5.66
N LYS A 166 -14.36 -13.48 -5.93
CA LYS A 166 -15.09 -14.27 -4.91
C LYS A 166 -14.24 -14.70 -3.71
N HIS A 167 -12.96 -15.01 -3.92
CA HIS A 167 -12.03 -15.40 -2.85
C HIS A 167 -11.73 -14.25 -1.88
N ILE A 168 -11.71 -13.02 -2.39
CA ILE A 168 -11.39 -11.81 -1.64
C ILE A 168 -12.62 -11.27 -0.92
N ALA A 169 -13.78 -11.31 -1.57
CA ALA A 169 -15.05 -11.05 -0.90
C ALA A 169 -15.27 -11.99 0.30
N ALA A 170 -14.94 -13.28 0.16
CA ALA A 170 -15.04 -14.24 1.26
C ALA A 170 -14.08 -13.90 2.42
N PHE A 171 -12.83 -13.54 2.12
CA PHE A 171 -11.85 -13.16 3.15
C PHE A 171 -12.27 -11.91 3.91
N ILE A 172 -12.67 -10.84 3.20
CA ILE A 172 -13.08 -9.59 3.85
C ILE A 172 -14.36 -9.82 4.66
N ALA A 173 -15.34 -10.57 4.15
CA ALA A 173 -16.55 -10.89 4.89
C ALA A 173 -16.25 -11.60 6.22
N ILE A 174 -15.31 -12.57 6.22
CA ILE A 174 -14.90 -13.29 7.43
C ILE A 174 -14.20 -12.33 8.42
N LYS A 175 -13.22 -11.54 7.96
CA LYS A 175 -12.45 -10.63 8.84
C LYS A 175 -13.28 -9.49 9.41
N VAL A 176 -14.22 -8.94 8.63
CA VAL A 176 -15.20 -7.96 9.13
C VAL A 176 -16.06 -8.62 10.20
N CYS A 177 -16.60 -9.83 9.97
CA CYS A 177 -17.40 -10.54 10.96
C CYS A 177 -16.63 -10.85 12.27
N GLU A 178 -15.36 -11.27 12.16
CA GLU A 178 -14.49 -11.45 13.32
C GLU A 178 -14.30 -10.16 14.09
N SER A 179 -13.93 -9.07 13.40
CA SER A 179 -13.69 -7.76 14.04
C SER A 179 -14.92 -7.21 14.75
N PHE A 180 -16.13 -7.47 14.22
CA PHE A 180 -17.38 -7.09 14.88
C PHE A 180 -17.79 -8.04 16.02
N SER A 181 -17.39 -9.32 16.00
CA SER A 181 -17.63 -10.27 17.09
C SER A 181 -16.76 -10.03 18.32
N THR A 182 -15.51 -9.59 18.15
CA THR A 182 -14.60 -9.35 19.29
C THR A 182 -14.94 -8.10 20.12
N HIS A 183 -15.86 -7.27 19.62
CA HIS A 183 -16.30 -6.04 20.29
C HIS A 183 -17.70 -6.15 20.94
N TYR A 184 -18.25 -7.37 21.08
CA TYR A 184 -19.46 -7.67 21.84
C TYR A 184 -19.19 -8.60 23.03
#